data_AF-A0AAD9JJF9-F1
#
_entry.id   AF-A0AAD9JJF9-F1
#
_cell.length_a   1.000
_cell.length_b   1.000
_cell.length_c   1.000
_cell.angle_alpha   90.00
_cell.angle_beta   90.00
_cell.angle_gamma   90.00
#
_symmetry.space_group_name_H-M   'P 1'
#
loop_
_entity.id
_entity.type
_entity.pdbx_description
1 polymer ?
#
loop_
_entity_poly.entity_id
_entity_poly.type
_entity_poly.pdbx_seq_one_letter_code
_entity_poly.pdbx_strand_id
1 'polypeptide(L)'
;MASSMTAVCKSAVFHLRSISRIRRYLTAAAIKQVIHAFVTSRLDVGNALLYRLPLKQVQRLQKVQNLASRLIDGAMKYSHATPLLKSHLLPMALRMEFKILPVTQ
;
A
#
# COMPACT_ATOMS: atom_id res chain seq x y z
N MET A 1 5.08 -12.45 -15.55
CA MET A 1 5.58 -11.37 -14.66
C MET A 1 4.48 -10.39 -14.22
N ALA A 2 3.67 -9.82 -15.12
CA ALA A 2 2.52 -8.97 -14.75
C ALA A 2 1.41 -9.66 -13.92
N SER A 3 1.31 -10.98 -14.04
CA SER A 3 0.33 -11.85 -13.38
C SER A 3 0.56 -11.96 -11.86
N SER A 4 1.80 -12.16 -11.42
CA SER A 4 2.16 -12.31 -10.00
C SER A 4 1.77 -11.08 -9.19
N MET A 5 2.04 -9.89 -9.72
CA MET A 5 1.77 -8.66 -9.00
C MET A 5 0.28 -8.28 -8.99
N THR A 6 -0.47 -8.69 -10.02
CA THR A 6 -1.93 -8.57 -10.00
C THR A 6 -2.52 -9.49 -8.92
N ALA A 7 -1.97 -10.68 -8.73
CA ALA A 7 -2.35 -11.57 -7.63
C ALA A 7 -1.99 -10.98 -6.25
N VAL A 8 -0.80 -10.37 -6.11
CA VAL A 8 -0.40 -9.64 -4.89
C VAL A 8 -1.36 -8.50 -4.58
N CYS A 9 -1.72 -7.67 -5.57
CA CYS A 9 -2.70 -6.59 -5.39
C CYS A 9 -4.07 -7.12 -4.96
N LYS A 10 -4.55 -8.21 -5.59
CA LYS A 10 -5.84 -8.82 -5.24
C LYS A 10 -5.84 -9.36 -3.81
N SER A 11 -4.79 -10.09 -3.44
CA SER A 11 -4.58 -10.57 -2.07
C SER A 11 -4.51 -9.41 -1.08
N ALA A 12 -3.78 -8.34 -1.41
CA ALA A 12 -3.67 -7.17 -0.55
C ALA A 12 -5.03 -6.50 -0.29
N VAL A 13 -5.83 -6.30 -1.33
CA VAL A 13 -7.20 -5.77 -1.18
C VAL A 13 -8.08 -6.70 -0.36
N PHE A 14 -7.95 -8.03 -0.55
CA PHE A 14 -8.69 -9.01 0.23
C PHE A 14 -8.36 -8.92 1.73
N HIS A 15 -7.08 -8.89 2.09
CA HIS A 15 -6.66 -8.76 3.49
C HIS A 15 -7.06 -7.41 4.09
N LEU A 16 -6.93 -6.30 3.35
CA LEU A 16 -7.40 -4.99 3.81
C LEU A 16 -8.91 -4.97 4.09
N ARG A 17 -9.72 -5.64 3.25
CA ARG A 17 -11.16 -5.81 3.52
C ARG A 17 -11.42 -6.67 4.75
N SER A 18 -10.63 -7.70 4.98
CA SER A 18 -10.73 -8.53 6.19
C SER A 18 -10.43 -7.70 7.45
N ILE A 19 -9.32 -6.94 7.44
CA ILE A 19 -8.95 -6.02 8.53
C ILE A 19 -10.04 -4.97 8.74
N SER A 20 -10.64 -4.46 7.66
CA SER A 20 -11.76 -3.51 7.74
C SER A 20 -12.97 -4.06 8.51
N ARG A 21 -13.24 -5.37 8.44
CA ARG A 21 -14.36 -6.00 9.17
C ARG A 21 -14.10 -6.10 10.67
N ILE A 22 -12.85 -6.39 11.03
CA ILE A 22 -12.41 -6.52 12.43
C ILE A 22 -11.92 -5.20 13.04
N ARG A 23 -11.86 -4.12 12.25
CA ARG A 23 -11.40 -2.79 12.67
C ARG A 23 -12.03 -2.31 13.98
N ARG A 24 -13.33 -2.58 14.18
CA ARG A 24 -14.07 -2.19 15.39
C ARG A 24 -13.52 -2.82 16.68
N TYR A 25 -12.74 -3.89 16.56
CA TYR A 25 -12.14 -4.64 17.67
C TYR A 25 -10.64 -4.35 17.85
N LEU A 26 -10.05 -3.48 17.01
CA LEU A 26 -8.63 -3.16 17.03
C LEU A 26 -8.43 -1.70 17.42
N THR A 27 -7.34 -1.43 18.15
CA THR A 27 -6.92 -0.05 18.44
C THR A 27 -6.33 0.60 17.19
N ALA A 28 -6.39 1.93 17.11
CA ALA A 28 -5.82 2.68 15.98
C ALA A 28 -4.32 2.39 15.77
N ALA A 29 -3.58 2.23 16.87
CA ALA A 29 -2.16 1.88 16.84
C ALA A 29 -1.92 0.48 16.25
N ALA A 30 -2.70 -0.53 16.67
CA ALA A 30 -2.61 -1.88 16.15
C ALA A 30 -2.98 -1.93 14.65
N ILE A 31 -4.02 -1.21 14.23
CA ILE A 31 -4.41 -1.10 12.81
C ILE A 31 -3.26 -0.52 11.99
N LYS A 32 -2.65 0.57 12.47
CA LYS A 32 -1.51 1.20 11.81
C LYS A 32 -0.34 0.22 11.68
N GLN A 33 0.02 -0.50 12.74
CA GLN A 33 1.10 -1.48 12.71
C GLN A 33 0.81 -2.64 11.76
N VAL A 34 -0.38 -3.24 11.81
CA VAL A 34 -0.77 -4.35 10.93
C VAL A 34 -0.76 -3.92 9.47
N ILE A 35 -1.31 -2.74 9.16
CA ILE A 35 -1.33 -2.21 7.80
C ILE A 35 0.08 -1.86 7.32
N HIS A 36 0.92 -1.25 8.17
CA HIS A 36 2.31 -1.00 7.82
C HIS A 36 3.05 -2.31 7.58
N ALA A 37 3.04 -3.27 8.50
CA ALA A 37 3.72 -4.55 8.32
C ALA A 37 3.27 -5.24 7.03
N PHE A 38 1.97 -5.25 6.76
CA PHE A 38 1.39 -5.88 5.59
C PHE A 38 1.72 -5.16 4.27
N VAL A 39 1.51 -3.85 4.20
CA VAL A 39 1.75 -3.06 2.99
C VAL A 39 3.24 -3.00 2.70
N THR A 40 4.08 -2.81 3.71
CA THR A 40 5.54 -2.72 3.54
C THR A 40 6.10 -4.08 3.12
N SER A 41 5.74 -5.18 3.78
CA SER A 41 6.19 -6.54 3.40
C SER A 41 5.81 -6.92 1.96
N ARG A 42 4.56 -6.68 1.55
CA ARG A 42 4.08 -7.05 0.21
C ARG A 42 4.63 -6.14 -0.88
N LEU A 43 4.89 -4.87 -0.56
CA LEU A 43 5.56 -3.94 -1.47
C LEU A 43 7.06 -4.21 -1.55
N ASP A 44 7.73 -4.60 -0.47
CA ASP A 44 9.16 -4.90 -0.48
C ASP A 44 9.49 -6.15 -1.28
N VAL A 45 8.65 -7.19 -1.21
CA VAL A 45 8.77 -8.36 -2.11
C VAL A 45 8.59 -7.95 -3.58
N GLY A 46 7.82 -6.89 -3.87
CA GLY A 46 7.64 -6.33 -5.20
C GLY A 46 8.66 -5.26 -5.61
N ASN A 47 9.49 -4.75 -4.68
CA ASN A 47 10.35 -3.58 -4.91
C ASN A 47 11.46 -3.85 -5.93
N ALA A 48 12.00 -5.06 -6.01
CA ALA A 48 12.97 -5.42 -7.06
C ALA A 48 12.33 -5.49 -8.46
N LEU A 49 11.03 -5.78 -8.53
CA LEU A 49 10.28 -5.86 -9.79
C LEU A 49 9.69 -4.51 -10.21
N LEU A 50 9.61 -3.55 -9.27
CA LEU A 50 8.93 -2.26 -9.45
C LEU A 50 9.55 -1.38 -10.53
N TYR A 51 10.86 -1.49 -10.74
CA TYR A 51 11.63 -0.73 -11.71
C TYR A 51 11.22 -0.97 -13.18
N ARG A 52 10.61 -2.13 -13.50
CA ARG A 52 10.23 -2.51 -14.88
C ARG A 52 8.73 -2.62 -15.12
N LEU A 53 7.90 -2.07 -14.23
CA LEU A 53 6.45 -2.25 -14.36
C LEU A 53 5.80 -1.18 -15.23
N PRO A 54 4.79 -1.55 -16.03
CA PRO A 54 3.91 -0.61 -16.69
C PRO A 54 3.23 0.32 -15.68
N LEU A 55 3.04 1.58 -16.05
CA LEU A 55 2.37 2.61 -15.24
C LEU A 55 1.01 2.17 -14.68
N LYS A 56 0.26 1.38 -15.47
CA LYS A 56 -1.04 0.79 -15.09
C LYS A 56 -0.97 -0.05 -13.81
N GLN A 57 0.16 -0.69 -13.57
CA GLN A 57 0.37 -1.51 -12.39
C GLN A 57 0.81 -0.69 -11.18
N VAL A 58 1.65 0.33 -11.38
CA VAL A 58 1.98 1.32 -10.34
C VAL A 58 0.70 1.97 -9.82
N GLN A 59 -0.22 2.34 -10.71
CA GLN A 59 -1.54 2.87 -10.34
C GLN A 59 -2.38 1.90 -9.50
N ARG A 60 -2.28 0.58 -9.74
CA ARG A 60 -2.97 -0.43 -8.93
C ARG A 60 -2.40 -0.50 -7.52
N LEU A 61 -1.07 -0.46 -7.38
CA LEU A 61 -0.42 -0.43 -6.08
C LEU A 61 -0.77 0.86 -5.31
N GLN A 62 -0.82 2.00 -6.01
CA GLN A 62 -1.26 3.26 -5.42
C GLN A 62 -2.69 3.16 -4.87
N LYS A 63 -3.60 2.49 -5.58
CA LYS A 63 -4.97 2.24 -5.08
C LYS A 63 -4.99 1.40 -3.80
N VAL A 64 -4.09 0.42 -3.67
CA VAL A 64 -3.96 -0.39 -2.44
C VAL A 64 -3.49 0.49 -1.28
N GLN A 65 -2.47 1.33 -1.49
CA GLN A 65 -1.99 2.26 -0.45
C GLN A 65 -3.06 3.29 -0.04
N ASN A 66 -3.81 3.80 -0.99
CA ASN A 66 -4.91 4.73 -0.73
C ASN A 66 -5.98 4.08 0.15
N LEU A 67 -6.30 2.81 -0.12
CA LEU A 67 -7.27 2.06 0.68
C LEU A 67 -6.73 1.75 2.09
N ALA A 68 -5.45 1.41 2.20
CA ALA A 68 -4.76 1.24 3.47
C ALA A 68 -4.77 2.52 4.32
N SER A 69 -4.46 3.67 3.72
CA SER A 69 -4.43 4.97 4.42
C SER A 69 -5.80 5.37 4.93
N ARG A 70 -6.85 5.16 4.11
CA ARG A 70 -8.25 5.35 4.54
C ARG A 70 -8.63 4.43 5.70
N LEU A 71 -8.11 3.21 5.70
CA LEU A 71 -8.41 2.23 6.75
C LEU A 71 -7.77 2.62 8.09
N ILE A 72 -6.55 3.18 8.05
CA ILE A 72 -5.87 3.71 9.24
C ILE A 72 -6.69 4.86 9.84
N ASP A 73 -7.05 5.85 9.04
CA ASP A 73 -7.83 7.02 9.52
C ASP A 73 -9.32 6.72 9.76
N GLY A 74 -9.82 5.57 9.30
CA GLY A 74 -11.25 5.29 9.32
C GLY A 74 -12.08 6.17 8.42
N ALA A 75 -11.45 6.80 7.43
CA ALA A 75 -12.09 7.76 6.56
C ALA A 75 -13.15 7.08 5.68
N MET A 76 -14.19 7.84 5.30
CA MET A 76 -15.27 7.33 4.45
C MET A 76 -14.73 6.81 3.10
N LYS A 77 -15.45 5.88 2.48
CA LYS A 77 -15.05 5.21 1.22
C LYS A 77 -14.67 6.20 0.10
N TYR A 78 -15.29 7.38 0.06
CA TYR A 78 -15.08 8.42 -0.96
C TYR A 78 -14.22 9.60 -0.49
N SER A 79 -13.65 9.54 0.72
CA SER A 79 -12.74 10.57 1.23
C SER A 79 -11.51 10.74 0.34
N HIS A 80 -10.99 11.97 0.26
CA HIS A 80 -9.76 12.24 -0.49
C HIS A 80 -8.60 11.42 0.07
N ALA A 81 -8.05 10.50 -0.73
CA ALA A 81 -7.00 9.60 -0.28
C ALA A 81 -5.60 10.24 -0.27
N THR A 82 -5.37 11.25 -1.12
CA THR A 82 -4.10 11.93 -1.28
C THR A 82 -3.55 12.57 0.01
N PRO A 83 -4.35 13.29 0.83
CA PRO A 83 -3.87 13.80 2.11
C PRO A 83 -3.55 12.67 3.12
N LEU A 84 -4.40 11.65 3.20
CA LEU A 84 -4.26 10.52 4.13
C LEU A 84 -3.06 9.64 3.80
N LEU A 85 -2.74 9.54 2.51
CA LEU A 85 -1.55 8.82 2.06
C LEU A 85 -0.31 9.51 2.62
N LYS A 86 -0.16 10.83 2.43
CA LYS A 86 1.02 11.57 2.88
C LYS A 86 1.25 11.51 4.39
N SER A 87 0.20 11.40 5.20
CA SER A 87 0.31 11.32 6.66
C SER A 87 0.74 9.94 7.19
N HIS A 88 0.49 8.86 6.44
CA HIS A 88 0.71 7.50 6.92
C HIS A 88 1.71 6.68 6.08
N LEU A 89 1.77 6.86 4.76
CA LEU A 89 2.55 6.03 3.85
C LEU A 89 3.21 6.84 2.73
N LEU A 90 4.46 6.51 2.37
CA LEU A 90 5.09 7.09 1.18
C LEU A 90 4.36 6.69 -0.11
N PRO A 91 3.98 7.64 -0.99
CA PRO A 91 3.44 7.37 -2.33
C PRO A 91 4.34 6.46 -3.16
N MET A 92 3.74 5.65 -4.05
CA MET A 92 4.49 4.72 -4.92
C MET A 92 5.51 5.44 -5.81
N ALA A 93 5.16 6.62 -6.33
CA ALA A 93 6.08 7.42 -7.15
C ALA A 93 7.37 7.77 -6.38
N LEU A 94 7.22 8.31 -5.17
CA LEU A 94 8.36 8.65 -4.31
C LEU A 94 9.13 7.42 -3.85
N ARG A 95 8.47 6.26 -3.67
CA ARG A 95 9.17 5.00 -3.33
C ARG A 95 10.04 4.48 -4.48
N MET A 96 9.59 4.65 -5.72
CA MET A 96 10.40 4.30 -6.88
C MET A 96 11.64 5.20 -6.96
N GLU A 97 11.52 6.49 -6.64
CA GLU A 97 12.65 7.44 -6.64
C GLU A 97 13.62 7.21 -5.46
N PHE A 98 13.12 7.07 -4.23
CA PHE A 98 13.96 6.96 -3.03
C PHE A 98 14.82 5.69 -2.96
N LYS A 99 14.41 4.61 -3.65
CA LYS A 99 15.13 3.32 -3.64
C LYS A 99 16.12 3.17 -4.80
N ILE A 100 16.23 4.17 -5.68
CA ILE A 100 17.29 4.27 -6.71
C ILE A 100 18.60 4.74 -6.05
N LEU A 101 18.52 5.62 -5.05
CA LEU A 101 19.66 6.21 -4.35
C LEU A 101 20.62 5.24 -3.63
N PRO A 102 20.21 4.10 -3.04
CA PRO A 102 21.13 3.20 -2.37
C PRO A 102 21.85 2.21 -3.31
N VAL A 103 21.52 2.16 -4.61
CA VAL A 103 22.09 1.16 -5.55
C VAL A 103 23.28 1.74 -6.34
N THR A 104 23.58 3.03 -6.17
CA THR A 104 24.66 3.75 -6.88
C THR A 104 25.78 4.27 -5.95
N GLN A 105 25.99 3.69 -4.77
CA GLN A 105 27.19 3.94 -3.94
C GLN A 105 27.93 2.64 -3.65
#